data_AF-A0A7C4LJ97-F1
#
_entry.id   AF-A0A7C4LJ97-F1
#
_cell.length_a   1.000
_cell.length_b   1.000
_cell.length_c   1.000
_cell.angle_alpha   90.00
_cell.angle_beta   90.00
_cell.angle_gamma   90.00
#
_symmetry.space_group_name_H-M   'P 1'
#
loop_
_entity.id
_entity.type
_entity.pdbx_description
1 polymer ?
#
loop_
_entity_poly.entity_id
_entity_poly.type
_entity_poly.pdbx_seq_one_letter_code
_entity_poly.pdbx_strand_id
1 'polypeptide(L)' 'MGWWCGPYPGHGPWSHLPPYKRPGWWFRGRCYWWAHPYTPWLSKEDEVRYLEELKKYITDVVLKEIDKRLEELRSGSQGP' A
#
# COMPACT_ATOMS: atom_id res chain seq x y z
N MET A 1 -13.20 -24.94 14.51
CA MET A 1 -13.67 -24.81 13.11
C MET A 1 -14.32 -23.45 12.92
N GLY A 2 -14.04 -22.76 11.80
CA GLY A 2 -14.87 -21.65 11.33
C GLY A 2 -14.16 -20.29 11.20
N TRP A 3 -13.12 -20.22 10.37
CA TRP A 3 -12.66 -18.98 9.75
C TRP A 3 -13.81 -18.37 8.94
N TRP A 4 -14.48 -17.34 9.45
CA TRP A 4 -15.46 -16.55 8.68
C TRP A 4 -14.91 -15.15 8.42
N CYS A 5 -13.99 -15.09 7.46
CA CYS A 5 -13.71 -13.87 6.70
C CYS A 5 -14.92 -13.56 5.81
N GLY A 6 -15.68 -12.53 6.16
CA GLY A 6 -16.67 -11.89 5.28
C GLY A 6 -16.38 -10.40 5.17
N PRO A 7 -16.44 -9.78 3.98
CA PRO A 7 -16.05 -8.39 3.72
C PRO A 7 -17.13 -7.38 4.14
N TYR A 8 -17.81 -7.62 5.26
CA TYR A 8 -18.90 -6.77 5.74
C TYR A 8 -18.53 -6.13 7.08
N PRO A 9 -18.42 -4.78 7.18
CA PRO A 9 -18.20 -4.13 8.46
C PRO A 9 -19.43 -4.34 9.34
N GLY A 10 -19.25 -5.15 10.39
CA GLY A 10 -20.31 -5.46 11.33
C GLY A 10 -19.91 -6.26 12.56
N HIS A 11 -18.72 -6.87 12.57
CA HIS A 11 -18.17 -7.59 13.72
C HIS A 11 -17.09 -6.75 14.42
N GLY A 12 -17.51 -5.65 15.04
CA GLY A 12 -16.65 -4.78 15.82
C GLY A 12 -17.42 -4.10 16.96
N PRO A 13 -16.77 -3.23 17.76
CA PRO A 13 -17.36 -2.61 18.96
C PRO A 13 -18.68 -1.85 18.71
N TRP A 14 -18.93 -1.50 17.45
CA TRP A 14 -20.07 -0.72 16.97
C TRP A 14 -21.20 -1.59 16.37
N SER A 15 -21.18 -2.91 16.58
CA SER A 15 -22.18 -3.86 16.08
C SER A 15 -23.58 -3.65 16.65
N HIS A 16 -23.67 -3.02 17.82
CA HIS A 16 -24.94 -2.67 18.47
C HIS A 16 -25.65 -1.47 17.80
N LEU A 17 -24.94 -0.68 16.99
CA LEU A 17 -25.54 0.43 16.25
C LEU A 17 -26.12 -0.04 14.92
N PRO A 18 -27.19 0.59 14.39
CA PRO A 18 -27.66 0.32 13.04
C PRO A 18 -26.57 0.69 12.01
N PRO A 19 -26.47 -0.03 10.87
CA PRO A 19 -25.35 0.08 9.94
C PRO A 19 -24.96 1.51 9.57
N TYR A 20 -25.92 2.38 9.24
CA TYR A 20 -25.68 3.77 8.84
C TYR A 20 -25.10 4.69 9.92
N LYS A 21 -25.16 4.30 11.19
CA LYS A 21 -24.50 5.00 12.31
C LYS A 21 -23.11 4.47 12.62
N ARG A 22 -22.69 3.38 11.97
CA ARG A 22 -21.38 2.77 12.23
C ARG A 22 -20.29 3.57 11.54
N PRO A 23 -19.13 3.82 12.19
CA PRO A 23 -18.01 4.52 11.55
C PRO A 23 -17.63 3.88 10.21
N GLY A 24 -17.48 2.55 10.18
CA GLY A 24 -17.14 1.82 8.96
C GLY A 24 -18.16 1.89 7.82
N TRP A 25 -19.40 2.30 8.08
CA TRP A 25 -20.41 2.50 7.03
C TRP A 25 -20.15 3.75 6.20
N TRP A 26 -19.71 4.84 6.82
CA TRP A 26 -19.29 6.06 6.12
C TRP A 26 -18.06 5.81 5.23
N PHE A 27 -17.27 4.79 5.56
CA PHE A 27 -16.07 4.42 4.80
C PHE A 27 -16.28 3.28 3.80
N ARG A 28 -17.51 2.72 3.66
CA ARG A 28 -17.82 1.57 2.76
C ARG A 28 -17.57 1.79 1.27
N GLY A 29 -17.25 3.01 0.83
CA GLY A 29 -16.84 3.31 -0.55
C GLY A 29 -15.45 3.96 -0.66
N ARG A 30 -14.83 4.37 0.45
CA ARG A 30 -13.51 5.03 0.43
C ARG A 30 -12.36 4.04 0.37
N CYS A 31 -12.51 2.83 0.92
CA CYS A 31 -11.49 1.79 0.82
C CYS A 31 -11.29 1.27 -0.63
N TYR A 32 -12.34 1.30 -1.45
CA TYR A 32 -12.23 0.95 -2.88
C TYR A 32 -11.39 1.96 -3.68
N TRP A 33 -11.34 3.22 -3.25
CA TRP A 33 -10.50 4.25 -3.86
C TRP A 33 -9.01 3.99 -3.65
N TRP A 34 -8.64 3.33 -2.54
CA TRP A 34 -7.25 2.91 -2.30
C TRP A 34 -6.89 1.57 -2.97
N ALA A 35 -7.89 0.80 -3.42
CA ALA A 35 -7.70 -0.53 -3.98
C ALA A 35 -7.66 -0.55 -5.52
N HIS A 36 -7.96 0.56 -6.19
CA HIS A 36 -7.84 0.69 -7.64
C HIS A 36 -6.58 1.48 -8.01
N PRO A 37 -5.51 0.84 -8.52
CA PRO A 37 -4.34 1.53 -9.05
C PRO A 37 -4.61 2.20 -10.41
N TYR A 38 -5.81 2.05 -10.97
CA TYR A 38 -6.18 2.65 -12.24
C TYR A 38 -6.87 3.99 -12.00
N THR A 39 -6.12 5.08 -12.12
CA THR A 39 -6.67 6.43 -12.21
C THR A 39 -7.07 6.71 -13.66
N PRO A 40 -8.36 6.65 -14.03
CA PRO A 40 -8.80 6.82 -15.42
C PRO A 40 -8.58 8.23 -15.99
N TRP A 41 -8.01 9.15 -15.19
CA TRP A 41 -7.75 10.54 -15.54
C TRP A 41 -6.34 10.79 -16.09
N LEU A 42 -5.47 9.77 -16.10
CA LEU A 42 -4.09 9.90 -16.57
C LEU A 42 -4.04 9.53 -18.06
N SER A 43 -3.50 10.42 -18.90
CA SER A 43 -3.25 10.11 -20.30
C SER A 43 -2.20 8.98 -20.40
N LYS A 44 -2.21 8.21 -21.49
CA LYS A 44 -1.23 7.13 -21.68
C LYS A 44 0.19 7.67 -21.66
N GLU A 45 0.38 8.87 -22.19
CA GLU A 45 1.64 9.57 -22.26
C GLU A 45 2.13 9.96 -20.86
N ASP A 46 1.23 10.45 -20.00
CA ASP A 46 1.55 10.77 -18.61
C ASP A 46 1.87 9.54 -17.78
N GLU A 47 1.17 8.42 -18.01
CA GLU A 47 1.45 7.14 -17.36
C GLU A 47 2.85 6.62 -17.74
N VAL A 48 3.21 6.68 -19.03
CA VAL A 48 4.56 6.29 -19.49
C VAL A 48 5.63 7.15 -18.81
N ARG A 49 5.46 8.48 -18.81
CA ARG A 49 6.41 9.40 -18.18
C ARG A 49 6.57 9.12 -16.68
N TYR A 50 5.45 8.91 -15.98
CA TYR A 50 5.46 8.58 -14.55
C TYR A 50 6.20 7.27 -14.27
N LEU A 51 5.95 6.24 -15.07
CA LEU A 51 6.62 4.94 -14.92
C LEU A 51 8.12 5.03 -15.23
N GLU A 52 8.54 5.85 -16.19
CA GLU A 52 9.96 6.11 -16.48
C GLU A 52 10.66 6.83 -15.34
N GLU A 53 10.04 7.87 -14.78
CA GLU A 53 10.56 8.60 -13.62
C GLU A 53 10.67 7.70 -12.39
N LEU A 54 9.65 6.88 -12.13
CA LEU A 54 9.67 5.87 -11.07
C LEU A 54 10.82 4.89 -11.26
N LYS A 55 10.98 4.34 -12.47
CA LYS A 55 12.07 3.41 -12.80
C LYS A 55 13.43 4.04 -12.52
N LYS A 56 13.61 5.31 -12.90
CA LYS A 56 14.84 6.05 -12.65
C LYS A 56 15.09 6.23 -11.14
N TYR A 57 14.09 6.69 -10.39
CA TYR A 57 14.20 6.87 -8.94
C TYR A 57 14.57 5.57 -8.20
N ILE A 58 13.88 4.47 -8.53
CA ILE A 58 14.14 3.16 -7.91
C ILE A 58 15.58 2.73 -8.19
N THR A 59 16.04 2.87 -9.44
CA THR A 59 17.38 2.42 -9.83
C THR A 59 18.48 3.28 -9.23
N ASP A 60 18.30 4.61 -9.25
CA ASP A 60 19.36 5.54 -8.88
C ASP A 60 19.45 5.83 -7.39
N VAL A 61 18.33 5.78 -6.68
CA VAL A 61 18.25 6.14 -5.26
C VAL A 61 18.09 4.89 -4.42
N VAL A 62 16.97 4.17 -4.63
CA VAL A 62 16.58 3.06 -3.75
C VAL A 62 17.59 1.91 -3.81
N LEU A 63 17.98 1.47 -5.00
CA LEU A 63 18.96 0.37 -5.12
C LEU A 63 20.32 0.76 -4.54
N LYS A 64 20.81 1.99 -4.76
CA LYS A 64 22.09 2.44 -4.21
C LYS A 64 22.07 2.51 -2.68
N GLU A 65 20.97 2.94 -2.08
CA GLU A 65 20.81 2.93 -0.62
C GLU A 65 20.78 1.51 -0.06
N ILE A 66 20.10 0.59 -0.74
CA ILE A 66 20.08 -0.84 -0.37
C ILE A 66 21.48 -1.43 -0.44
N ASP A 67 22.20 -1.20 -1.55
CA ASP A 67 23.56 -1.70 -1.74
C ASP A 67 24.50 -1.16 -0.67
N LYS A 68 24.46 0.15 -0.39
CA LYS A 68 25.23 0.77 0.69
C LYS A 68 24.92 0.12 2.04
N ARG A 69 23.64 -0.11 2.34
CA ARG A 69 23.25 -0.74 3.62
C ARG A 69 23.71 -2.20 3.70
N LEU A 70 23.70 -2.92 2.58
CA LEU A 70 24.23 -4.28 2.50
C LEU A 70 25.74 -4.31 2.72
N GLU A 71 26.49 -3.35 2.16
CA GLU A 71 27.93 -3.21 2.38
C GLU A 71 28.27 -2.92 3.85
N GLU A 72 27.54 -2.00 4.50
CA GLU A 72 27.68 -1.70 5.92
C GLU A 72 27.42 -2.93 6.80
N LEU A 73 26.38 -3.70 6.50
CA LEU A 73 26.05 -4.92 7.26
C LEU A 73 27.06 -6.05 7.00
N ARG A 74 27.55 -6.21 5.76
CA ARG A 74 28.58 -7.21 5.42
C ARG A 74 29.91 -6.90 6.08
N SER A 75 30.32 -5.64 6.08
CA SER A 75 31.56 -5.19 6.75
C SER A 75 31.44 -5.25 8.28
N GLY A 76 30.27 -4.90 8.85
CA GLY A 76 30.02 -5.01 10.28
C GLY A 76 29.87 -6.45 10.79
N SER A 77 29.54 -7.41 9.92
CA SER A 77 29.49 -8.85 10.25
C SER A 77 30.87 -9.54 10.22
N GLN A 78 31.94 -8.83 9.84
CA GLN A 78 33.34 -9.26 9.96
C GLN A 78 34.03 -8.53 11.13
N GLY A 79 33.46 -8.64 12.33
CA GLY A 79 34.20 -8.46 13.58
C GLY A 79 34.72 -9.82 14.06
N PRO A 80 35.88 -9.90 14.75
CA PRO A 80 36.62 -11.13 15.06
C PRO A 80 35.80 -12.18 15.82
#